data_AF-D7REK5-F1
#
_entry.id   AF-D7REK5-F1
#
_cell.length_a   1.000
_cell.length_b   1.000
_cell.length_c   1.000
_cell.angle_alpha   90.00
_cell.angle_beta   90.00
_cell.angle_gamma   90.00
#
_symmetry.space_group_name_H-M   'P 1'
#
loop_
_entity.id
_entity.type
_entity.pdbx_description
1 polymer ?
#
loop_
_entity_poly.entity_id
_entity_poly.type
_entity_poly.pdbx_seq_one_letter_code
_entity_poly.pdbx_strand_id
1 'polypeptide(L)'
;PFFGFLGVAAALVFSCMGAAYGTAKSGVGVASMGVMRPELVMKSIVPVVMAGVLGIYGLIIAVIISTGINPKAKSYYLFDGYAHLSSGLACGLAGLAAGMAIGIVGDAGVRANAQQP
;
A
#
# COMPACT_ATOMS: atom_id res chain seq x y z
N PRO A 1 -25.18 2.15 4.11
CA PRO A 1 -24.09 1.42 4.82
C PRO A 1 -23.32 0.41 3.95
N PHE A 2 -23.98 -0.37 3.07
CA PHE A 2 -23.31 -1.37 2.21
C PHE A 2 -22.14 -0.78 1.41
N PHE A 3 -22.38 0.31 0.66
CA PHE A 3 -21.34 0.97 -0.14
C PHE A 3 -20.21 1.57 0.71
N GLY A 4 -20.51 2.02 1.94
CA GLY A 4 -19.49 2.51 2.87
C GLY A 4 -18.52 1.40 3.31
N PHE A 5 -19.04 0.24 3.73
CA PHE A 5 -18.21 -0.92 4.08
C PHE A 5 -17.47 -1.50 2.88
N LEU A 6 -18.08 -1.46 1.68
CA LEU A 6 -17.40 -1.84 0.45
C LEU A 6 -16.21 -0.91 0.16
N GLY A 7 -16.34 0.39 0.41
CA GLY A 7 -15.24 1.36 0.33
C GLY A 7 -14.10 1.05 1.32
N VAL A 8 -14.44 0.72 2.57
CA VAL A 8 -13.47 0.28 3.60
C VAL A 8 -12.71 -0.96 3.14
N ALA A 9 -13.43 -1.96 2.64
CA ALA A 9 -12.83 -3.20 2.14
C ALA A 9 -11.93 -2.93 0.93
N ALA A 10 -12.39 -2.14 -0.03
CA ALA A 10 -11.62 -1.79 -1.22
C ALA A 10 -10.32 -1.03 -0.87
N ALA A 11 -10.37 -0.07 0.04
CA ALA A 11 -9.20 0.66 0.50
C ALA A 11 -8.13 -0.29 1.06
N LEU A 12 -8.51 -1.17 1.98
CA LEU A 12 -7.60 -2.12 2.61
C LEU A 12 -7.05 -3.15 1.63
N VAL A 13 -7.90 -3.80 0.85
CA VAL A 13 -7.49 -4.90 -0.03
C VAL A 13 -6.50 -4.41 -1.08
N PHE A 14 -6.79 -3.28 -1.74
CA PHE A 14 -5.91 -2.78 -2.79
C PHE A 14 -4.61 -2.19 -2.24
N SER A 15 -4.65 -1.47 -1.11
CA SER A 15 -3.43 -0.98 -0.45
C SER A 15 -2.53 -2.12 0.05
N CYS A 16 -3.11 -3.15 0.67
CA CYS A 16 -2.36 -4.32 1.13
C CYS A 16 -1.79 -5.13 -0.03
N MET A 17 -2.52 -5.26 -1.14
CA MET A 17 -2.03 -5.90 -2.35
C MET A 17 -0.84 -5.13 -2.96
N GLY A 18 -0.91 -3.80 -3.01
CA GLY A 18 0.20 -2.95 -3.45
C GLY A 18 1.43 -3.10 -2.56
N ALA A 19 1.24 -3.05 -1.23
CA ALA A 19 2.31 -3.22 -0.25
C ALA A 19 2.97 -4.60 -0.37
N ALA A 20 2.17 -5.65 -0.52
CA ALA A 20 2.66 -7.02 -0.69
C ALA A 20 3.48 -7.17 -1.97
N TYR A 21 2.99 -6.65 -3.11
CA TYR A 21 3.72 -6.71 -4.37
C TYR A 21 5.04 -5.93 -4.31
N GLY A 22 5.01 -4.70 -3.79
CA GLY A 22 6.19 -3.86 -3.66
C GLY A 22 7.26 -4.49 -2.75
N THR A 23 6.83 -5.10 -1.65
CA THR A 23 7.68 -5.85 -0.72
C THR A 23 8.27 -7.10 -1.38
N ALA A 24 7.46 -7.88 -2.09
CA ALA A 24 7.91 -9.11 -2.74
C ALA A 24 8.98 -8.84 -3.81
N LYS A 25 8.73 -7.89 -4.71
CA LYS A 25 9.67 -7.57 -5.80
C LYS A 25 10.97 -6.95 -5.27
N SER A 26 10.86 -5.98 -4.37
CA SER A 26 12.05 -5.35 -3.76
C SER A 26 12.84 -6.36 -2.91
N GLY A 27 12.15 -7.25 -2.19
CA GLY A 27 12.77 -8.27 -1.35
C GLY A 27 13.61 -9.28 -2.15
N VAL A 28 13.14 -9.70 -3.33
CA VAL A 28 13.92 -10.56 -4.24
C VAL A 28 15.19 -9.84 -4.70
N GLY A 29 15.11 -8.55 -5.03
CA GLY A 29 16.27 -7.73 -5.38
C GLY A 29 17.29 -7.65 -4.25
N VAL A 30 16.84 -7.33 -3.03
CA VAL A 30 17.70 -7.23 -1.83
C VAL A 30 18.36 -8.57 -1.51
N ALA A 31 17.62 -9.68 -1.58
CA ALA A 31 18.18 -11.02 -1.35
C ALA A 31 19.25 -11.38 -2.38
N SER A 32 19.02 -11.07 -3.67
CA SER A 32 20.00 -11.32 -4.73
C SER A 32 21.27 -10.47 -4.58
N MET A 33 21.12 -9.21 -4.17
CA MET A 33 22.26 -8.33 -3.88
C MET A 33 23.01 -8.77 -2.64
N GLY A 34 22.32 -9.24 -1.59
CA GLY A 34 22.92 -9.67 -0.33
C GLY A 34 23.87 -10.86 -0.45
N VAL A 35 23.71 -11.69 -1.48
CA VAL A 35 24.68 -12.76 -1.80
C VAL A 35 25.98 -12.20 -2.38
N MET A 36 25.91 -11.09 -3.14
CA MET A 36 27.09 -10.47 -3.75
C MET A 36 27.79 -9.46 -2.83
N ARG A 37 27.03 -8.63 -2.10
CA ARG A 37 27.54 -7.58 -1.21
C ARG A 37 26.70 -7.46 0.07
N PRO A 38 26.96 -8.27 1.10
CA PRO A 38 26.15 -8.31 2.33
C PRO A 38 26.18 -6.99 3.11
N GLU A 39 27.27 -6.20 3.02
CA GLU A 39 27.41 -4.91 3.68
C GLU A 39 26.40 -3.83 3.20
N LEU A 40 25.86 -3.97 1.98
CA LEU A 40 24.89 -3.02 1.42
C LEU A 40 23.43 -3.38 1.70
N VAL A 41 23.16 -4.51 2.35
CA VAL A 41 21.80 -5.01 2.62
C VAL A 41 20.99 -4.03 3.46
N MET A 42 21.56 -3.51 4.56
CA MET A 42 20.84 -2.59 5.44
C MET A 42 20.43 -1.28 4.75
N LYS A 43 21.30 -0.74 3.86
CA LYS A 43 20.97 0.45 3.06
C LYS A 43 19.89 0.16 2.02
N SER A 44 19.85 -1.06 1.51
CA SER A 44 18.94 -1.47 0.42
C SER A 44 17.55 -1.90 0.87
N ILE A 45 17.26 -1.89 2.18
CA ILE A 45 15.94 -2.22 2.74
C ILE A 45 14.92 -1.07 2.56
N VAL A 46 15.35 0.14 2.24
CA VAL A 46 14.48 1.33 2.13
C VAL A 46 13.26 1.13 1.22
N PRO A 47 13.37 0.54 0.00
CA PRO A 47 12.21 0.30 -0.86
C PRO A 47 11.18 -0.65 -0.24
N VAL A 48 11.63 -1.63 0.55
CA VAL A 48 10.75 -2.58 1.26
C VAL A 48 9.92 -1.87 2.32
N VAL A 49 10.57 -1.00 3.12
CA VAL A 49 9.88 -0.20 4.13
C VAL A 49 8.90 0.76 3.47
N MET A 50 9.28 1.40 2.37
CA MET A 50 8.42 2.33 1.64
C MET A 50 7.18 1.64 1.05
N ALA A 51 7.31 0.39 0.59
CA ALA A 51 6.16 -0.42 0.18
C ALA A 51 5.23 -0.75 1.37
N GLY A 52 5.79 -1.01 2.56
CA GLY A 52 5.02 -1.31 3.77
C GLY A 52 4.12 -0.16 4.25
N VAL A 53 4.56 1.10 4.09
CA VAL A 53 3.78 2.28 4.50
C VAL A 53 2.45 2.41 3.74
N LEU A 54 2.36 1.89 2.51
CA LEU A 54 1.11 1.88 1.73
C LEU A 54 -0.03 1.14 2.44
N GLY A 55 0.29 0.05 3.15
CA GLY A 55 -0.69 -0.70 3.95
C GLY A 55 -1.21 0.12 5.14
N ILE A 56 -0.35 0.93 5.75
CA ILE A 56 -0.73 1.83 6.85
C ILE A 56 -1.67 2.93 6.34
N TYR A 57 -1.41 3.48 5.15
CA TYR A 57 -2.32 4.45 4.53
C TYR A 57 -3.72 3.86 4.28
N GLY A 58 -3.80 2.62 3.76
CA GLY A 58 -5.07 1.92 3.59
C GLY A 58 -5.81 1.69 4.92
N LEU A 59 -5.08 1.31 5.97
CA LEU A 59 -5.64 1.10 7.31
C LEU A 59 -6.22 2.39 7.91
N ILE A 60 -5.49 3.50 7.84
CA ILE A 60 -5.94 4.79 8.38
C ILE A 60 -7.26 5.19 7.71
N ILE A 61 -7.34 5.09 6.38
CA ILE A 61 -8.55 5.44 5.62
C ILE A 61 -9.72 4.55 5.99
N ALA A 62 -9.49 3.24 6.11
CA ALA A 62 -10.51 2.28 6.53
C ALA A 62 -11.07 2.60 7.92
N VAL A 63 -10.20 2.95 8.88
CA VAL A 63 -10.63 3.33 10.24
C VAL A 63 -11.45 4.62 10.23
N ILE A 64 -11.03 5.65 9.47
CA ILE A 64 -11.77 6.92 9.36
C ILE A 64 -13.16 6.70 8.75
N ILE A 65 -13.26 5.90 7.68
CA ILE A 65 -14.56 5.62 7.05
C ILE A 65 -15.44 4.79 8.00
N SER A 66 -14.87 3.81 8.70
CA SER A 66 -15.60 2.95 9.64
C SER A 66 -16.20 3.75 10.81
N THR A 67 -15.42 4.67 11.40
CA THR A 67 -15.93 5.54 12.48
C THR A 67 -16.98 6.54 11.99
N GLY A 68 -16.96 6.89 10.70
CA GLY A 68 -17.97 7.74 10.06
C GLY A 68 -19.31 7.03 9.79
N ILE A 69 -19.36 5.70 9.76
CA ILE A 69 -20.60 4.93 9.56
C ILE A 69 -21.27 4.74 10.92
N ASN A 70 -21.96 5.78 11.42
CA ASN A 70 -22.69 5.72 12.68
C ASN A 70 -24.21 5.83 12.48
N PRO A 71 -24.94 4.70 12.45
CA PRO A 71 -26.40 4.69 12.23
C PRO A 71 -27.22 5.25 13.39
N LYS A 72 -26.61 5.47 14.56
CA LYS A 72 -27.29 6.05 15.74
C LYS A 72 -27.16 7.58 15.83
N ALA A 73 -26.10 8.15 15.28
CA ALA A 73 -25.79 9.57 15.43
C ALA A 73 -26.22 10.42 14.22
N LYS A 74 -26.26 9.84 13.01
CA LYS A 74 -26.60 10.57 11.77
C LYS A 74 -27.35 9.65 10.81
N SER A 75 -28.38 10.16 10.15
CA SER A 75 -29.03 9.44 9.05
C SER A 75 -28.02 9.26 7.92
N TYR A 76 -27.73 8.01 7.56
CA TYR A 76 -26.74 7.67 6.54
C TYR A 76 -27.41 7.72 5.16
N TYR A 77 -27.18 8.80 4.42
CA TYR A 77 -27.76 8.98 3.09
C TYR A 77 -27.01 8.15 2.03
N LEU A 78 -27.66 7.90 0.89
CA LEU A 78 -27.04 7.20 -0.23
C LEU A 78 -25.80 7.94 -0.77
N PHE A 79 -25.82 9.28 -0.73
CA PHE A 79 -24.70 10.12 -1.14
C PHE A 79 -23.44 9.85 -0.30
N ASP A 80 -23.56 9.78 1.03
CA ASP A 80 -22.43 9.46 1.92
C ASP A 80 -21.89 8.05 1.65
N GLY A 81 -22.78 7.11 1.31
CA GLY A 81 -22.41 5.76 0.89
C GLY A 81 -21.54 5.72 -0.36
N TYR A 82 -21.92 6.47 -1.41
CA TYR A 82 -21.12 6.56 -2.64
C TYR A 82 -19.84 7.37 -2.45
N ALA A 83 -19.87 8.42 -1.63
CA ALA A 83 -18.69 9.18 -1.26
C ALA A 83 -17.65 8.29 -0.58
N HIS A 84 -18.04 7.49 0.42
CA HIS A 84 -17.17 6.54 1.11
C HIS A 84 -16.65 5.42 0.19
N LEU A 85 -17.44 4.97 -0.77
CA LEU A 85 -16.99 3.99 -1.77
C LEU A 85 -15.93 4.58 -2.70
N SER A 86 -16.19 5.79 -3.22
CA SER A 86 -15.29 6.48 -4.15
C SER A 86 -13.95 6.82 -3.50
N SER A 87 -13.96 7.29 -2.24
CA SER A 87 -12.73 7.58 -1.50
C SER A 87 -11.91 6.31 -1.23
N GLY A 88 -12.56 5.22 -0.84
CA GLY A 88 -11.89 3.94 -0.62
C GLY A 88 -11.25 3.38 -1.90
N LEU A 89 -11.97 3.44 -3.03
CA LEU A 89 -11.45 3.01 -4.33
C LEU A 89 -10.32 3.89 -4.85
N ALA A 90 -10.46 5.21 -4.78
CA ALA A 90 -9.44 6.14 -5.26
C ALA A 90 -8.11 5.95 -4.52
N CYS A 91 -8.16 5.87 -3.19
CA CYS A 91 -6.95 5.67 -2.38
C CYS A 91 -6.38 4.26 -2.50
N GLY A 92 -7.24 3.24 -2.52
CA GLY A 92 -6.81 1.84 -2.65
C GLY A 92 -6.10 1.57 -3.98
N LEU A 93 -6.68 2.00 -5.10
CA LEU A 93 -6.10 1.82 -6.44
C LEU A 93 -4.83 2.65 -6.63
N ALA A 94 -4.78 3.88 -6.09
CA ALA A 94 -3.56 4.67 -6.06
C ALA A 94 -2.44 3.96 -5.26
N GLY A 95 -2.79 3.37 -4.12
CA GLY A 95 -1.86 2.58 -3.31
C GLY A 95 -1.35 1.33 -4.03
N LEU A 96 -2.21 0.66 -4.79
CA LEU A 96 -1.83 -0.48 -5.63
C LEU A 96 -0.82 -0.07 -6.71
N ALA A 97 -1.11 1.00 -7.45
CA ALA A 97 -0.23 1.52 -8.49
C ALA A 97 1.13 1.98 -7.93
N ALA A 98 1.12 2.67 -6.78
CA ALA A 98 2.34 3.08 -6.08
C ALA A 98 3.17 1.86 -5.64
N GLY A 99 2.53 0.83 -5.08
CA GLY A 99 3.21 -0.40 -4.66
C GLY A 99 3.88 -1.15 -5.82
N MET A 100 3.22 -1.20 -6.98
CA MET A 100 3.80 -1.76 -8.20
C MET A 100 5.02 -0.97 -8.69
N ALA A 101 4.91 0.36 -8.73
CA ALA A 101 6.03 1.21 -9.13
C ALA A 101 7.22 1.07 -8.17
N ILE A 102 6.98 1.09 -6.85
CA ILE A 102 8.02 0.90 -5.83
C ILE A 102 8.68 -0.47 -5.99
N GLY A 103 7.90 -1.54 -6.24
CA GLY A 103 8.46 -2.88 -6.41
C GLY A 103 9.40 -3.00 -7.61
N ILE A 104 9.03 -2.43 -8.76
CA ILE A 104 9.83 -2.48 -9.99
C ILE A 104 11.09 -1.61 -9.84
N VAL A 105 10.94 -0.38 -9.35
CA VAL A 105 12.06 0.54 -9.12
C VAL A 105 12.98 0.02 -8.03
N GLY A 106 12.42 -0.59 -6.98
CA GLY A 106 13.15 -1.20 -5.88
C GLY A 106 14.04 -2.35 -6.36
N ASP A 107 13.50 -3.31 -7.10
CA ASP A 107 14.27 -4.45 -7.64
C ASP A 107 15.39 -4.00 -8.59
N ALA A 108 15.10 -3.06 -9.51
CA ALA A 108 16.11 -2.53 -10.42
C ALA A 108 17.18 -1.70 -9.69
N GLY A 109 16.76 -0.83 -8.76
CA GLY A 109 17.62 0.08 -8.03
C GLY A 109 18.60 -0.64 -7.09
N VAL A 110 18.14 -1.65 -6.35
CA VAL A 110 19.04 -2.41 -5.44
C VAL A 110 20.07 -3.23 -6.21
N ARG A 111 19.72 -3.73 -7.40
CA ARG A 111 20.66 -4.45 -8.29
C ARG A 111 21.69 -3.50 -8.90
N ALA A 112 21.28 -2.32 -9.35
CA ALA A 112 22.20 -1.30 -9.87
C ALA A 112 23.17 -0.82 -8.78
N ASN A 113 22.65 -0.56 -7.56
CA ASN A 113 23.47 -0.17 -6.41
C ASN A 113 24.49 -1.26 -5.99
N ALA A 114 24.25 -2.53 -6.33
CA ALA A 114 25.22 -3.60 -6.13
C ALA A 114 26.44 -3.47 -7.08
N GLN A 115 26.21 -2.98 -8.29
CA GLN A 115 27.26 -2.77 -9.30
C GLN A 115 28.01 -1.46 -9.07
N GLN A 116 27.28 -0.38 -8.78
CA GLN A 116 27.83 0.97 -8.63
C GLN A 116 27.21 1.64 -7.38
N PRO A 117 27.96 1.72 -6.26
CA PRO A 117 27.45 2.17 -4.96
C PRO A 117 27.29 3.69 -4.81
#